data_AF-F6EED3-F1
#
_entry.id   AF-F6EED3-F1
#
_cell.length_a   1.000
_cell.length_b   1.000
_cell.length_c   1.000
_cell.angle_alpha   90.00
_cell.angle_beta   90.00
_cell.angle_gamma   90.00
#
_symmetry.space_group_name_H-M   'P 1'
#
loop_
_entity.id
_entity.type
_entity.pdbx_description
1 polymer ?
#
loop_
_entity_poly.entity_id
_entity_poly.type
_entity_poly.pdbx_seq_one_letter_code
_entity_poly.pdbx_strand_id
1 'polypeptide(L)'
;MAVAQLRHMTPAVSYPAEKISLGTLAWPIRDWFMLRAGMLSTSGIAVALSLTPGLLPRAAAMQAFVTGLFVLVALALRGGISWVLRRRGVTVPAAFRVVAAGLGVVVAAYAIWRNSEWQNALRSEMRMPEIGATYWAVFAGLAGAMIALAMLGVRLIARASRSPMKLVGTAVVVGAVVYLVALPAGGSMATRAVQPVSLDMPGQLANTPWVSGSVDSGVSWEELGSYGQRFVLGSGAAGASSGAVRVYAGMSAADSIQQRAALVVRELERTGGLMKSHLVLAFPTGSGWIDPAAARAIEDRFGDDVATAAMAYSTSPSWINYLFGRVEAEEAAAIFTSEVAARLQEMPRAERPRMYLYGLSMGSVAGAAALAALDHVGLEPCGVLWAGAPPAVDRTTTRTVVVENPSDPVAVWEPRLAVWPTERLDVWLPVVSYLQVSADLANSLAAGPGFGHRYGAEQGDLLPDCGPEHY
;
A
#
# COMPACT_ATOMS: atom_id res chain seq x y z
N MET A 1 -53.87 2.01 97.70
CA MET A 1 -54.77 1.73 96.55
C MET A 1 -54.47 2.76 95.46
N ALA A 2 -54.36 2.50 94.17
CA ALA A 2 -54.21 1.31 93.34
C ALA A 2 -54.16 1.83 91.88
N VAL A 3 -53.15 1.38 91.11
CA VAL A 3 -53.29 0.90 89.70
C VAL A 3 -53.56 1.99 88.63
N ALA A 4 -52.60 2.42 87.81
CA ALA A 4 -51.91 1.76 86.67
C ALA A 4 -52.62 1.92 85.31
N GLN A 5 -51.83 2.36 84.31
CA GLN A 5 -51.82 1.97 82.87
C GLN A 5 -53.08 2.24 82.02
N LEU A 6 -53.06 2.55 80.70
CA LEU A 6 -52.08 2.73 79.63
C LEU A 6 -52.84 3.19 78.35
N ARG A 7 -52.07 3.64 77.34
CA ARG A 7 -52.39 3.92 75.90
C ARG A 7 -52.61 5.40 75.56
N HIS A 8 -51.91 6.03 74.61
CA HIS A 8 -50.83 5.62 73.71
C HIS A 8 -50.07 6.88 73.24
N MET A 9 -48.76 6.74 73.02
CA MET A 9 -47.84 7.75 72.47
C MET A 9 -47.95 7.84 70.94
N THR A 10 -47.89 9.06 70.38
CA THR A 10 -47.13 9.40 69.16
C THR A 10 -46.78 10.90 69.20
N PRO A 11 -45.50 11.31 69.10
CA PRO A 11 -45.12 12.72 68.99
C PRO A 11 -45.01 13.16 67.53
N ALA A 12 -45.54 14.35 67.23
CA ALA A 12 -45.35 15.04 65.97
C ALA A 12 -43.91 15.55 65.84
N VAL A 13 -43.22 15.16 64.76
CA VAL A 13 -41.86 15.61 64.43
C VAL A 13 -41.95 16.68 63.33
N SER A 14 -41.43 17.87 63.63
CA SER A 14 -41.20 18.98 62.71
C SER A 14 -39.91 18.76 61.88
N TYR A 15 -39.99 18.87 60.56
CA TYR A 15 -38.83 18.86 59.65
C TYR A 15 -38.33 20.30 59.38
N PRO A 16 -37.02 20.58 59.40
CA PRO A 16 -36.49 21.84 58.90
C PRO A 16 -36.39 21.79 57.37
N ALA A 17 -36.85 22.85 56.71
CA ALA A 17 -36.72 23.05 55.27
C ALA A 17 -35.27 23.43 54.92
N GLU A 18 -34.47 22.47 54.46
CA GLU A 18 -33.15 22.72 53.89
C GLU A 18 -33.33 23.11 52.41
N LYS A 19 -33.06 24.39 52.10
CA LYS A 19 -33.00 24.88 50.71
C LYS A 19 -31.81 24.22 50.00
N ILE A 20 -32.08 23.22 49.18
CA ILE A 20 -31.09 22.66 48.25
C ILE A 20 -30.76 23.74 47.20
N SER A 21 -29.55 24.32 47.32
CA SER A 21 -28.97 25.21 46.32
C SER A 21 -28.71 24.45 45.01
N LEU A 22 -29.26 24.95 43.90
CA LEU A 22 -29.02 24.48 42.53
C LEU A 22 -27.54 24.59 42.07
N GLY A 23 -26.62 25.07 42.90
CA GLY A 23 -25.19 25.24 42.58
C GLY A 23 -24.33 23.97 42.62
N THR A 24 -24.79 22.89 43.26
CA THR A 24 -23.97 21.68 43.51
C THR A 24 -23.95 20.68 42.34
N LEU A 25 -24.89 20.75 41.40
CA LEU A 25 -24.90 19.90 40.19
C LEU A 25 -24.09 20.47 39.01
N ALA A 26 -23.74 21.76 39.03
CA ALA A 26 -22.93 22.38 37.97
C ALA A 26 -21.43 22.10 38.10
N TRP A 27 -20.95 21.78 39.31
CA TRP A 27 -19.54 21.57 39.62
C TRP A 27 -18.94 20.30 38.97
N PRO A 28 -19.61 19.12 38.96
CA PRO A 28 -19.09 17.91 38.32
C PRO A 28 -19.01 18.03 36.79
N ILE A 29 -19.97 18.73 36.19
CA ILE A 29 -20.07 18.92 34.73
C ILE A 29 -18.97 19.85 34.25
N ARG A 30 -18.74 20.98 34.95
CA ARG A 30 -17.71 21.95 34.59
C ARG A 30 -16.32 21.33 34.63
N ASP A 31 -15.95 20.62 35.69
CA ASP A 31 -14.63 19.98 35.79
C ASP A 31 -14.45 18.84 34.77
N TRP A 32 -15.54 18.11 34.46
CA TRP A 32 -15.57 17.08 33.42
C TRP A 32 -15.38 17.66 32.00
N PHE A 33 -16.03 18.77 31.67
CA PHE A 33 -15.84 19.50 30.42
C PHE A 33 -14.42 20.09 30.32
N MET A 34 -13.88 20.64 31.42
CA MET A 34 -12.57 21.31 31.44
C MET A 34 -11.38 20.34 31.30
N LEU A 35 -11.54 19.09 31.75
CA LEU A 35 -10.56 18.02 31.53
C LEU A 35 -10.56 17.52 30.07
N ARG A 36 -11.73 17.53 29.40
CA ARG A 36 -11.92 17.04 28.03
C ARG A 36 -11.69 18.11 26.95
N ALA A 37 -11.85 19.39 27.25
CA ALA A 37 -11.66 20.50 26.32
C ALA A 37 -10.27 20.48 25.64
N GLY A 38 -9.22 20.24 26.42
CA GLY A 38 -7.87 20.10 25.86
C GLY A 38 -7.69 18.86 24.99
N MET A 39 -8.43 17.77 25.24
CA MET A 39 -8.39 16.57 24.37
C MET A 39 -9.09 16.85 23.04
N LEU A 40 -10.24 17.53 23.05
CA LEU A 40 -11.00 17.91 21.86
C LEU A 40 -10.16 18.76 20.89
N SER A 41 -9.41 19.75 21.40
CA SER A 41 -8.54 20.58 20.56
C SER A 41 -7.47 19.77 19.81
N THR A 42 -6.74 18.92 20.55
CA THR A 42 -5.67 18.07 20.02
C THR A 42 -6.20 17.01 19.06
N SER A 43 -7.33 16.38 19.41
CA SER A 43 -8.01 15.43 18.52
C SER A 43 -8.50 16.09 17.24
N GLY A 44 -9.04 17.31 17.31
CA GLY A 44 -9.50 18.04 16.13
C GLY A 44 -8.38 18.35 15.14
N ILE A 45 -7.21 18.78 15.64
CA ILE A 45 -6.01 18.98 14.81
C ILE A 45 -5.53 17.66 14.21
N ALA A 46 -5.48 16.60 15.02
CA ALA A 46 -5.05 15.28 14.55
C ALA A 46 -5.97 14.71 13.45
N VAL A 47 -7.28 14.92 13.58
CA VAL A 47 -8.28 14.59 12.54
C VAL A 47 -8.04 15.42 11.29
N ALA A 48 -7.78 16.73 11.41
CA ALA A 48 -7.50 17.54 10.23
C ALA A 48 -6.22 17.12 9.52
N LEU A 49 -5.15 16.80 10.26
CA LEU A 49 -3.90 16.30 9.70
C LEU A 49 -4.11 14.94 9.00
N SER A 50 -4.91 14.03 9.58
CA SER A 50 -5.18 12.72 8.96
C SER A 50 -6.09 12.81 7.72
N LEU A 51 -6.88 13.88 7.60
CA LEU A 51 -7.79 14.14 6.48
C LEU A 51 -7.19 15.05 5.40
N THR A 52 -5.90 15.38 5.52
CA THR A 52 -5.17 16.08 4.45
C THR A 52 -5.27 15.31 3.13
N PRO A 53 -5.27 16.00 1.97
CA PRO A 53 -5.43 15.38 0.66
C PRO A 53 -4.46 14.21 0.46
N GLY A 54 -5.00 13.04 0.12
CA GLY A 54 -4.23 11.87 -0.31
C GLY A 54 -4.24 11.74 -1.83
N LEU A 55 -3.36 10.89 -2.36
CA LEU A 55 -3.25 10.61 -3.80
C LEU A 55 -4.39 9.72 -4.31
N LEU A 56 -4.96 8.91 -3.41
CA LEU A 56 -6.00 7.94 -3.74
C LEU A 56 -7.22 8.04 -2.82
N PRO A 57 -8.43 7.74 -3.33
CA PRO A 57 -9.59 7.53 -2.49
C PRO A 57 -9.37 6.40 -1.49
N ARG A 58 -9.66 6.65 -0.21
CA ARG A 58 -9.52 5.64 0.85
C ARG A 58 -10.86 5.13 1.29
N ALA A 59 -10.98 3.83 1.54
CA ALA A 59 -12.14 3.29 2.24
C ALA A 59 -12.25 3.84 3.67
N ALA A 60 -13.48 3.84 4.18
CA ALA A 60 -13.79 4.34 5.52
C ALA A 60 -12.95 3.66 6.61
N ALA A 61 -12.74 2.33 6.47
CA ALA A 61 -11.94 1.56 7.43
C ALA A 61 -10.47 1.99 7.46
N MET A 62 -9.86 2.19 6.30
CA MET A 62 -8.46 2.65 6.22
C MET A 62 -8.33 4.09 6.75
N GLN A 63 -9.23 4.99 6.36
CA GLN A 63 -9.19 6.38 6.85
C GLN A 63 -9.42 6.45 8.37
N ALA A 64 -10.30 5.60 8.91
CA ALA A 64 -10.53 5.49 10.35
C ALA A 64 -9.30 5.01 11.11
N PHE A 65 -8.60 4.02 10.56
CA PHE A 65 -7.34 3.52 11.10
C PHE A 65 -6.28 4.63 11.14
N VAL A 66 -6.03 5.30 10.00
CA VAL A 66 -5.06 6.40 9.93
C VAL A 66 -5.44 7.51 10.92
N THR A 67 -6.71 7.91 10.95
CA THR A 67 -7.17 8.98 11.83
C THR A 67 -7.03 8.64 13.31
N GLY A 68 -7.42 7.43 13.72
CA GLY A 68 -7.28 7.06 15.11
C GLY A 68 -5.80 6.90 15.52
N LEU A 69 -4.88 6.52 14.62
CA LEU A 69 -3.45 6.54 14.91
C LEU A 69 -2.94 7.97 15.17
N PHE A 70 -3.30 8.92 14.30
CA PHE A 70 -2.99 10.34 14.48
C PHE A 70 -3.53 10.86 15.82
N VAL A 71 -4.78 10.54 16.15
CA VAL A 71 -5.40 10.97 17.42
C VAL A 71 -4.69 10.34 18.62
N LEU A 72 -4.37 9.04 18.58
CA LEU A 72 -3.67 8.36 19.68
C LEU A 72 -2.27 8.94 19.92
N VAL A 73 -1.51 9.19 18.85
CA VAL A 73 -0.19 9.84 18.94
C VAL A 73 -0.33 11.25 19.51
N ALA A 74 -1.28 12.04 19.01
CA ALA A 74 -1.49 13.40 19.48
C ALA A 74 -1.90 13.45 20.97
N LEU A 75 -2.75 12.52 21.41
CA LEU A 75 -3.13 12.37 22.82
C LEU A 75 -1.94 11.96 23.71
N ALA A 76 -1.06 11.07 23.23
CA ALA A 76 0.14 10.68 23.94
C ALA A 76 1.13 11.86 24.09
N LEU A 77 1.39 12.59 23.00
CA LEU A 77 2.24 13.80 23.00
C LEU A 77 1.69 14.86 23.95
N ARG A 78 0.38 15.13 23.88
CA ARG A 78 -0.30 16.03 24.82
C ARG A 78 -0.11 15.59 26.27
N GLY A 79 -0.23 14.29 26.55
CA GLY A 79 0.00 13.72 27.88
C GLY A 79 1.40 14.01 28.40
N GLY A 80 2.41 13.78 27.55
CA GLY A 80 3.82 14.09 27.86
C GLY A 80 4.07 15.58 28.09
N ILE A 81 3.59 16.45 27.19
CA ILE A 81 3.71 17.91 27.33
C ILE A 81 3.04 18.39 28.62
N SER A 82 1.83 17.91 28.90
CA SER A 82 1.09 18.27 30.11
C SER A 82 1.84 17.84 31.38
N TRP A 83 2.51 16.69 31.36
CA TRP A 83 3.34 16.22 32.47
C TRP A 83 4.57 17.12 32.69
N VAL A 84 5.27 17.53 31.64
CA VAL A 84 6.42 18.46 31.72
C VAL A 84 5.99 19.82 32.26
N LEU A 85 4.91 20.40 31.70
CA LEU A 85 4.41 21.72 32.11
C LEU A 85 4.01 21.74 33.59
N ARG A 86 3.35 20.67 34.06
CA ARG A 86 3.00 20.52 35.48
C ARG A 86 4.23 20.44 36.38
N ARG A 87 5.30 19.75 35.95
CA ARG A 87 6.57 19.71 36.69
C ARG A 87 7.26 21.07 36.78
N ARG A 88 7.02 21.96 35.82
CA ARG A 88 7.53 23.34 35.81
C ARG A 88 6.57 24.36 36.45
N GLY A 89 5.48 23.91 37.08
CA GLY A 89 4.50 24.78 37.72
C GLY A 89 3.63 25.61 36.75
N VAL A 90 3.69 25.31 35.44
CA VAL A 90 2.92 26.04 34.43
C VAL A 90 1.50 25.50 34.39
N THR A 91 0.51 26.39 34.59
CA THR A 91 -0.91 26.07 34.49
C THR A 91 -1.53 26.75 33.27
N VAL A 92 -2.37 26.02 32.53
CA VAL A 92 -3.08 26.57 31.37
C VAL A 92 -4.48 27.03 31.82
N PRO A 93 -4.84 28.31 31.61
CA PRO A 93 -6.15 28.84 31.97
C PRO A 93 -7.31 28.04 31.37
N ALA A 94 -8.42 27.96 32.09
CA ALA A 94 -9.62 27.22 31.67
C ALA A 94 -10.25 27.80 30.39
N ALA A 95 -10.32 29.13 30.28
CA ALA A 95 -10.87 29.82 29.12
C ALA A 95 -10.11 29.44 27.83
N PHE A 96 -8.78 29.40 27.88
CA PHE A 96 -7.95 29.01 26.74
C PHE A 96 -8.24 27.57 26.27
N ARG A 97 -8.48 26.65 27.21
CA ARG A 97 -8.84 25.26 26.88
C ARG A 97 -10.18 25.14 26.18
N VAL A 98 -11.18 25.92 26.60
CA VAL A 98 -12.52 25.92 25.97
C VAL A 98 -12.47 26.52 24.57
N VAL A 99 -11.78 27.65 24.40
CA VAL A 99 -11.58 28.26 23.08
C VAL A 99 -10.85 27.31 22.14
N ALA A 100 -9.75 26.69 22.61
CA ALA A 100 -9.01 25.71 21.83
C ALA A 100 -9.88 24.48 21.45
N ALA A 101 -10.76 24.03 22.35
CA ALA A 101 -11.69 22.93 22.07
C ALA A 101 -12.67 23.30 20.96
N GLY A 102 -13.27 24.48 21.04
CA GLY A 102 -14.17 25.00 20.01
C GLY A 102 -13.47 25.10 18.66
N LEU A 103 -12.26 25.66 18.63
CA LEU A 103 -11.45 25.75 17.43
C LEU A 103 -11.12 24.36 16.85
N GLY A 104 -10.76 23.39 17.69
CA GLY A 104 -10.50 22.01 17.24
C GLY A 104 -11.72 21.35 16.59
N VAL A 105 -12.93 21.57 17.13
CA VAL A 105 -14.17 21.07 16.53
C VAL A 105 -14.43 21.72 15.16
N VAL A 106 -14.25 23.05 15.06
CA VAL A 106 -14.42 23.78 13.79
C VAL A 106 -13.41 23.29 12.75
N VAL A 107 -12.15 23.13 13.13
CA VAL A 107 -11.08 22.61 12.26
C VAL A 107 -11.38 21.19 11.78
N ALA A 108 -11.84 20.31 12.67
CA ALA A 108 -12.23 18.96 12.30
C ALA A 108 -13.43 18.94 11.34
N ALA A 109 -14.46 19.75 11.60
CA ALA A 109 -15.64 19.84 10.74
C ALA A 109 -15.28 20.36 9.34
N TYR A 110 -14.45 21.39 9.27
CA TYR A 110 -13.94 21.92 8.00
C TYR A 110 -13.11 20.86 7.24
N ALA A 111 -12.23 20.14 7.94
CA ALA A 111 -11.42 19.09 7.32
C ALA A 111 -12.28 17.92 6.80
N ILE A 112 -13.33 17.52 7.52
CA ILE A 112 -14.29 16.49 7.07
C ILE A 112 -15.00 16.94 5.79
N TRP A 113 -15.47 18.19 5.75
CA TRP A 113 -16.12 18.74 4.57
C TRP A 113 -15.17 18.79 3.36
N ARG A 114 -13.99 19.39 3.52
CA ARG A 114 -12.98 19.49 2.45
C ARG A 114 -12.48 18.12 1.98
N ASN A 115 -12.30 17.18 2.91
CA ASN A 115 -11.93 15.82 2.57
C ASN A 115 -13.04 15.12 1.79
N SER A 116 -14.31 15.38 2.10
CA SER A 116 -15.44 14.83 1.35
C SER A 116 -15.43 15.30 -0.12
N GLU A 117 -15.21 16.60 -0.34
CA GLU A 117 -15.10 17.16 -1.68
C GLU A 117 -13.90 16.59 -2.45
N TRP A 118 -12.71 16.55 -1.81
CA TRP A 118 -11.51 15.98 -2.40
C TRP A 118 -11.70 14.50 -2.80
N GLN A 119 -12.26 13.71 -1.88
CA GLN A 119 -12.47 12.30 -2.09
C GLN A 119 -13.54 12.01 -3.16
N ASN A 120 -14.55 12.85 -3.31
CA ASN A 120 -15.54 12.70 -4.38
C ASN A 120 -15.01 13.18 -5.73
N ALA A 121 -14.16 14.22 -5.77
CA ALA A 121 -13.47 14.63 -6.99
C ALA A 121 -12.61 13.49 -7.55
N LEU A 122 -11.74 12.90 -6.71
CA LEU A 122 -10.91 11.75 -7.11
C LEU A 122 -11.77 10.55 -7.53
N ARG A 123 -12.84 10.25 -6.80
CA ARG A 123 -13.73 9.13 -7.15
C ARG A 123 -14.48 9.35 -8.45
N SER A 124 -14.90 10.57 -8.74
CA SER A 124 -15.55 10.90 -10.02
C SER A 124 -14.61 10.64 -11.20
N GLU A 125 -13.36 11.11 -11.09
CA GLU A 125 -12.33 10.90 -12.10
C GLU A 125 -11.97 9.41 -12.28
N MET A 126 -11.85 8.68 -11.17
CA MET A 126 -11.53 7.25 -11.14
C MET A 126 -12.75 6.34 -11.38
N ARG A 127 -13.94 6.90 -11.67
CA ARG A 127 -15.20 6.17 -11.90
C ARG A 127 -15.60 5.25 -10.73
N MET A 128 -15.39 5.71 -9.51
CA MET A 128 -15.75 5.04 -8.26
C MET A 128 -17.03 5.63 -7.64
N PRO A 129 -17.81 4.85 -6.86
CA PRO A 129 -18.99 5.37 -6.17
C PRO A 129 -18.63 6.43 -5.13
N GLU A 130 -19.29 7.59 -5.17
CA GLU A 130 -19.09 8.69 -4.23
C GLU A 130 -19.30 8.28 -2.76
N ILE A 131 -18.62 8.97 -1.85
CA ILE A 131 -18.82 8.78 -0.42
C ILE A 131 -20.02 9.58 0.08
N GLY A 132 -20.85 8.90 0.88
CA GLY A 132 -22.02 9.49 1.52
C GLY A 132 -22.00 9.31 3.05
N ALA A 133 -23.16 9.44 3.68
CA ALA A 133 -23.29 9.34 5.14
C ALA A 133 -22.80 7.99 5.72
N THR A 134 -22.97 6.90 4.98
CA THR A 134 -22.52 5.56 5.38
C THR A 134 -21.00 5.49 5.55
N TYR A 135 -20.23 6.16 4.68
CA TYR A 135 -18.79 6.27 4.80
C TYR A 135 -18.39 6.87 6.15
N TRP A 136 -18.96 8.03 6.48
CA TRP A 136 -18.65 8.76 7.71
C TRP A 136 -19.14 8.03 8.96
N ALA A 137 -20.26 7.29 8.88
CA ALA A 137 -20.73 6.44 9.96
C ALA A 137 -19.76 5.29 10.27
N VAL A 138 -19.31 4.56 9.24
CA VAL A 138 -18.31 3.49 9.38
C VAL A 138 -16.99 4.07 9.89
N PHE A 139 -16.56 5.19 9.33
CA PHE A 139 -15.36 5.90 9.75
C PHE A 139 -15.39 6.26 11.24
N ALA A 140 -16.46 6.94 11.68
CA ALA A 140 -16.60 7.38 13.06
C ALA A 140 -16.70 6.20 14.04
N GLY A 141 -17.42 5.14 13.65
CA GLY A 141 -17.54 3.91 14.43
C GLY A 141 -16.19 3.22 14.64
N LEU A 142 -15.42 3.00 13.57
CA LEU A 142 -14.13 2.31 13.64
C LEU A 142 -13.05 3.16 14.33
N ALA A 143 -12.93 4.44 14.00
CA ALA A 143 -11.97 5.34 14.63
C ALA A 143 -12.27 5.49 16.13
N GLY A 144 -13.55 5.69 16.46
CA GLY A 144 -14.04 5.77 17.84
C GLY A 144 -13.77 4.50 18.63
N ALA A 145 -14.06 3.33 18.06
CA ALA A 145 -13.78 2.04 18.69
C ALA A 145 -12.28 1.85 18.95
N MET A 146 -11.42 2.14 17.96
CA MET A 146 -9.98 2.02 18.10
C MET A 146 -9.44 2.93 19.22
N ILE A 147 -9.86 4.20 19.26
CA ILE A 147 -9.46 5.14 20.30
C ILE A 147 -9.98 4.69 21.67
N ALA A 148 -11.23 4.25 21.76
CA ALA A 148 -11.85 3.81 23.01
C ALA A 148 -11.17 2.56 23.59
N LEU A 149 -10.88 1.56 22.75
CA LEU A 149 -10.18 0.33 23.15
C LEU A 149 -8.75 0.62 23.61
N ALA A 150 -8.00 1.44 22.87
CA ALA A 150 -6.66 1.85 23.27
C ALA A 150 -6.70 2.59 24.62
N MET A 151 -7.61 3.54 24.80
CA MET A 151 -7.78 4.26 26.07
C MET A 151 -8.22 3.35 27.22
N LEU A 152 -9.08 2.37 26.97
CA LEU A 152 -9.49 1.37 27.96
C LEU A 152 -8.28 0.54 28.39
N GLY A 153 -7.50 0.04 27.43
CA GLY A 153 -6.26 -0.68 27.66
C GLY A 153 -5.29 0.09 28.56
N VAL A 154 -5.01 1.34 28.21
CA VAL A 154 -4.17 2.25 29.01
C VAL A 154 -4.70 2.37 30.45
N ARG A 155 -6.01 2.55 30.62
CA ARG A 155 -6.63 2.67 31.95
C ARG A 155 -6.53 1.39 32.77
N LEU A 156 -6.71 0.23 32.15
CA LEU A 156 -6.61 -1.07 32.82
C LEU A 156 -5.16 -1.32 33.29
N ILE A 157 -4.17 -1.06 32.44
CA ILE A 157 -2.75 -1.18 32.78
C ILE A 157 -2.36 -0.19 33.89
N ALA A 158 -2.86 1.05 33.82
CA ALA A 158 -2.61 2.05 34.83
C ALA A 158 -3.13 1.66 36.22
N ARG A 159 -4.24 0.89 36.27
CA ARG A 159 -4.82 0.35 37.52
C ARG A 159 -4.12 -0.92 38.00
N ALA A 160 -3.74 -1.81 37.09
CA ALA A 160 -3.23 -3.14 37.43
C ALA A 160 -1.78 -3.15 37.90
N SER A 161 -0.96 -2.17 37.50
CA SER A 161 0.47 -2.14 37.82
C SER A 161 0.89 -0.80 38.43
N ARG A 162 1.89 -0.80 39.31
CA ARG A 162 2.62 0.40 39.76
C ARG A 162 4.05 0.48 39.21
N SER A 163 4.48 -0.54 38.46
CA SER A 163 5.84 -0.69 37.94
C SER A 163 6.13 0.19 36.71
N PRO A 164 7.41 0.53 36.43
CA PRO A 164 7.85 1.16 35.18
C PRO A 164 7.52 0.32 33.92
N MET A 165 7.27 -0.99 34.06
CA MET A 165 6.80 -1.87 32.97
C MET A 165 5.44 -1.45 32.36
N LYS A 166 4.72 -0.49 32.99
CA LYS A 166 3.47 0.07 32.46
C LYS A 166 3.61 0.73 31.09
N LEU A 167 4.76 1.31 30.79
CA LEU A 167 5.01 1.92 29.49
C LEU A 167 5.03 0.85 28.39
N VAL A 168 5.68 -0.28 28.67
CA VAL A 168 5.75 -1.46 27.78
C VAL A 168 4.36 -2.07 27.62
N GLY A 169 3.63 -2.31 28.71
CA GLY A 169 2.27 -2.83 28.63
C GLY A 169 1.32 -1.93 27.82
N THR A 170 1.46 -0.61 27.99
CA THR A 170 0.69 0.39 27.22
C THR A 170 1.03 0.33 25.73
N ALA A 171 2.31 0.30 25.39
CA ALA A 171 2.77 0.16 24.01
C ALA A 171 2.28 -1.15 23.39
N VAL A 172 2.29 -2.26 24.13
CA VAL A 172 1.79 -3.56 23.67
C VAL A 172 0.28 -3.52 23.42
N VAL A 173 -0.53 -2.93 24.31
CA VAL A 173 -1.99 -2.89 24.10
C VAL A 173 -2.37 -1.93 22.97
N VAL A 174 -1.73 -0.76 22.87
CA VAL A 174 -1.93 0.14 21.74
C VAL A 174 -1.50 -0.54 20.45
N GLY A 175 -0.33 -1.19 20.44
CA GLY A 175 0.16 -1.98 19.32
C GLY A 175 -0.79 -3.11 18.93
N ALA A 176 -1.37 -3.83 19.90
CA ALA A 176 -2.34 -4.90 19.66
C ALA A 176 -3.66 -4.37 19.09
N VAL A 177 -4.17 -3.25 19.60
CA VAL A 177 -5.38 -2.60 19.06
C VAL A 177 -5.12 -2.09 17.64
N VAL A 178 -3.98 -1.45 17.40
CA VAL A 178 -3.54 -1.03 16.06
C VAL A 178 -3.44 -2.24 15.14
N TYR A 179 -2.80 -3.33 15.56
CA TYR A 179 -2.63 -4.55 14.78
C TYR A 179 -3.97 -5.22 14.44
N LEU A 180 -4.88 -5.35 15.42
CA LEU A 180 -6.20 -5.96 15.24
C LEU A 180 -7.11 -5.14 14.31
N VAL A 181 -6.95 -3.82 14.24
CA VAL A 181 -7.71 -2.94 13.33
C VAL A 181 -7.03 -2.80 11.96
N ALA A 182 -5.69 -2.78 11.93
CA ALA A 182 -4.90 -2.68 10.71
C ALA A 182 -5.07 -3.90 9.80
N LEU A 183 -5.09 -5.11 10.37
CA LEU A 183 -5.19 -6.35 9.59
C LEU A 183 -6.48 -6.45 8.76
N PRO A 184 -7.69 -6.20 9.30
CA PRO A 184 -8.91 -6.17 8.49
C PRO A 184 -8.96 -5.00 7.52
N ALA A 185 -8.49 -3.81 7.93
CA ALA A 185 -8.59 -2.58 7.13
C ALA A 185 -7.61 -2.54 5.94
N GLY A 186 -6.37 -3.01 6.13
CA GLY A 186 -5.36 -3.11 5.06
C GLY A 186 -5.40 -4.47 4.34
N GLY A 187 -5.68 -5.55 5.08
CA GLY A 187 -5.71 -6.90 4.54
C GLY A 187 -6.86 -7.13 3.57
N SER A 188 -8.09 -6.70 3.87
CA SER A 188 -9.26 -7.05 3.02
C SER A 188 -9.31 -6.35 1.66
N MET A 189 -8.61 -5.22 1.47
CA MET A 189 -8.58 -4.49 0.20
C MET A 189 -7.38 -4.88 -0.68
N ALA A 190 -6.19 -5.03 -0.09
CA ALA A 190 -5.01 -5.51 -0.80
C ALA A 190 -5.12 -7.00 -1.20
N THR A 191 -5.78 -7.83 -0.37
CA THR A 191 -5.89 -9.27 -0.66
C THR A 191 -6.92 -9.59 -1.74
N ARG A 192 -8.07 -8.89 -1.82
CA ARG A 192 -9.13 -9.23 -2.81
C ARG A 192 -8.73 -8.99 -4.26
N ALA A 193 -7.82 -8.06 -4.52
CA ALA A 193 -7.34 -7.78 -5.88
C ALA A 193 -6.19 -8.70 -6.33
N VAL A 194 -5.56 -9.42 -5.40
CA VAL A 194 -4.23 -10.04 -5.58
C VAL A 194 -4.16 -11.44 -4.93
N GLN A 195 -5.30 -12.11 -4.68
CA GLN A 195 -5.27 -13.49 -4.17
C GLN A 195 -4.57 -14.38 -5.20
N PRO A 196 -3.49 -15.10 -4.82
CA PRO A 196 -2.90 -16.13 -5.66
C PRO A 196 -3.92 -17.27 -5.73
N VAL A 197 -4.67 -17.31 -6.83
CA VAL A 197 -5.56 -18.43 -7.13
C VAL A 197 -4.80 -19.26 -8.15
N SER A 198 -4.37 -20.46 -7.75
CA SER A 198 -3.90 -21.45 -8.71
C SER A 198 -5.04 -21.77 -9.66
N LEU A 199 -4.77 -21.65 -10.94
CA LEU A 199 -5.73 -21.89 -12.00
C LEU A 199 -5.54 -23.32 -12.51
N ASP A 200 -6.63 -24.01 -12.84
CA ASP A 200 -6.51 -25.28 -13.55
C ASP A 200 -5.93 -25.03 -14.94
N MET A 201 -5.08 -25.94 -15.43
CA MET A 201 -4.58 -25.87 -16.79
C MET A 201 -5.76 -25.98 -17.78
N PRO A 202 -5.97 -25.00 -18.67
CA PRO A 202 -6.94 -25.17 -19.73
C PRO A 202 -6.46 -26.20 -20.73
N GLY A 203 -7.32 -27.14 -21.14
CA GLY A 203 -6.95 -28.20 -22.09
C GLY A 203 -6.40 -27.68 -23.43
N GLN A 204 -6.72 -26.44 -23.82
CA GLN A 204 -6.18 -25.80 -25.02
C GLN A 204 -4.71 -25.40 -24.88
N LEU A 205 -4.27 -25.00 -23.67
CA LEU A 205 -2.88 -24.62 -23.39
C LEU A 205 -1.95 -25.82 -23.15
N ALA A 206 -2.53 -26.98 -22.84
CA ALA A 206 -1.75 -28.20 -22.63
C ALA A 206 -0.84 -28.49 -23.83
N ASN A 207 -1.32 -28.28 -25.05
CA ASN A 207 -0.61 -28.62 -26.28
C ASN A 207 -0.11 -27.40 -27.08
N THR A 208 0.01 -26.22 -26.45
CA THR A 208 0.57 -25.03 -27.13
C THR A 208 2.10 -25.01 -26.98
N PRO A 209 2.89 -25.24 -28.05
CA PRO A 209 4.33 -25.35 -27.93
C PRO A 209 5.05 -24.02 -27.63
N TRP A 210 4.40 -22.86 -27.80
CA TRP A 210 4.97 -21.52 -27.65
C TRP A 210 4.85 -20.90 -26.25
N VAL A 211 4.40 -21.66 -25.25
CA VAL A 211 4.27 -21.16 -23.87
C VAL A 211 4.88 -22.11 -22.84
N SER A 212 5.37 -21.56 -21.72
CA SER A 212 5.78 -22.38 -20.56
C SER A 212 4.57 -22.95 -19.84
N GLY A 213 4.75 -24.11 -19.19
CA GLY A 213 3.68 -24.85 -18.50
C GLY A 213 2.86 -25.76 -19.41
N SER A 214 3.14 -25.83 -20.72
CA SER A 214 2.57 -26.84 -21.62
C SER A 214 3.10 -28.25 -21.31
N VAL A 215 2.52 -29.30 -21.91
CA VAL A 215 2.95 -30.70 -21.66
C VAL A 215 4.42 -30.96 -21.99
N ASP A 216 4.95 -30.29 -23.02
CA ASP A 216 6.36 -30.42 -23.44
C ASP A 216 7.30 -29.41 -22.73
N SER A 217 6.78 -28.61 -21.81
CA SER A 217 7.53 -27.57 -21.09
C SER A 217 8.48 -28.19 -20.06
N GLY A 218 9.68 -27.63 -19.94
CA GLY A 218 10.61 -27.97 -18.84
C GLY A 218 10.18 -27.41 -17.48
N VAL A 219 9.15 -26.57 -17.45
CA VAL A 219 8.48 -26.04 -16.25
C VAL A 219 7.06 -26.60 -16.22
N SER A 220 6.66 -27.30 -15.17
CA SER A 220 5.28 -27.74 -15.00
C SER A 220 4.32 -26.57 -14.74
N TRP A 221 3.03 -26.79 -14.95
CA TRP A 221 2.01 -25.78 -14.74
C TRP A 221 1.94 -25.29 -13.29
N GLU A 222 2.14 -26.19 -12.34
CA GLU A 222 2.19 -25.88 -10.91
C GLU A 222 3.43 -25.05 -10.58
N GLU A 223 4.57 -25.35 -11.19
CA GLU A 223 5.84 -24.65 -10.97
C GLU A 223 5.86 -23.22 -11.51
N LEU A 224 4.97 -22.86 -12.44
CA LEU A 224 4.74 -21.46 -12.82
C LEU A 224 4.27 -20.61 -11.65
N GLY A 225 3.53 -21.21 -10.70
CA GLY A 225 2.78 -20.51 -9.67
C GLY A 225 1.64 -19.65 -10.23
N SER A 226 0.76 -19.18 -9.35
CA SER A 226 -0.48 -18.47 -9.77
C SER A 226 -0.26 -17.27 -10.69
N TYR A 227 0.83 -16.51 -10.54
CA TYR A 227 1.13 -15.37 -11.39
C TYR A 227 1.75 -15.76 -12.73
N GLY A 228 2.61 -16.77 -12.77
CA GLY A 228 3.12 -17.32 -14.02
C GLY A 228 2.00 -17.94 -14.86
N GLN A 229 1.08 -18.67 -14.20
CA GLN A 229 -0.13 -19.21 -14.84
C GLN A 229 -0.96 -18.08 -15.47
N ARG A 230 -1.24 -17.00 -14.74
CA ARG A 230 -1.97 -15.84 -15.27
C ARG A 230 -1.25 -15.14 -16.42
N PHE A 231 0.07 -14.99 -16.33
CA PHE A 231 0.88 -14.39 -17.39
C PHE A 231 0.79 -15.22 -18.67
N VAL A 232 1.00 -16.54 -18.58
CA VAL A 232 0.90 -17.44 -19.74
C VAL A 232 -0.52 -17.45 -20.31
N LEU A 233 -1.55 -17.50 -19.45
CA LEU A 233 -2.96 -17.44 -19.87
C LEU A 233 -3.33 -16.14 -20.59
N GLY A 234 -2.78 -15.01 -20.13
CA GLY A 234 -3.24 -13.68 -20.53
C GLY A 234 -4.75 -13.52 -20.32
N SER A 235 -5.45 -13.04 -21.35
CA SER A 235 -6.92 -12.86 -21.36
C SER A 235 -7.72 -14.14 -21.61
N GLY A 236 -7.10 -15.33 -21.56
CA GLY A 236 -7.75 -16.64 -21.74
C GLY A 236 -7.34 -17.34 -23.04
N ALA A 237 -8.21 -18.20 -23.59
CA ALA A 237 -7.99 -18.96 -24.84
C ALA A 237 -7.54 -18.10 -26.04
N ALA A 238 -7.95 -16.82 -26.08
CA ALA A 238 -7.52 -15.88 -27.10
C ALA A 238 -6.03 -15.49 -26.99
N GLY A 239 -5.50 -15.39 -25.76
CA GLY A 239 -4.06 -15.17 -25.53
C GLY A 239 -3.21 -16.39 -25.90
N ALA A 240 -3.73 -17.59 -25.66
CA ALA A 240 -3.13 -18.87 -26.07
C ALA A 240 -3.06 -19.06 -27.59
N SER A 241 -3.94 -18.39 -28.34
CA SER A 241 -4.02 -18.44 -29.80
C SER A 241 -3.14 -17.39 -30.50
N SER A 242 -2.52 -16.48 -29.73
CA SER A 242 -1.57 -15.52 -30.27
C SER A 242 -0.29 -16.25 -30.69
N GLY A 243 0.32 -15.83 -31.80
CA GLY A 243 1.62 -16.36 -32.21
C GLY A 243 2.76 -15.97 -31.27
N ALA A 244 2.49 -15.16 -30.24
CA ALA A 244 3.47 -14.64 -29.31
C ALA A 244 3.96 -15.73 -28.34
N VAL A 245 5.25 -15.65 -28.00
CA VAL A 245 5.89 -16.59 -27.08
C VAL A 245 5.87 -16.01 -25.67
N ARG A 246 5.43 -16.80 -24.69
CA ARG A 246 5.44 -16.42 -23.26
C ARG A 246 6.20 -17.45 -22.44
N VAL A 247 7.37 -17.06 -21.96
CA VAL A 247 8.23 -17.91 -21.14
C VAL A 247 8.25 -17.40 -19.72
N TYR A 248 8.03 -18.31 -18.77
CA TYR A 248 8.03 -17.97 -17.35
C TYR A 248 8.55 -19.11 -16.49
N ALA A 249 9.49 -18.81 -15.59
CA ALA A 249 9.91 -19.74 -14.54
C ALA A 249 9.47 -19.22 -13.17
N GLY A 250 8.62 -19.98 -12.48
CA GLY A 250 8.19 -19.64 -11.12
C GLY A 250 9.24 -20.01 -10.07
N MET A 251 8.97 -19.64 -8.81
CA MET A 251 9.93 -19.79 -7.71
C MET A 251 10.32 -21.25 -7.44
N SER A 252 9.40 -22.19 -7.65
CA SER A 252 9.66 -23.62 -7.43
C SER A 252 10.21 -24.36 -8.64
N ALA A 253 10.40 -23.68 -9.78
CA ALA A 253 10.85 -24.33 -11.02
C ALA A 253 12.33 -24.76 -10.99
N ALA A 254 13.14 -24.18 -10.10
CA ALA A 254 14.48 -24.67 -9.77
C ALA A 254 14.95 -24.11 -8.42
N ASP A 255 15.99 -24.74 -7.84
CA ASP A 255 16.49 -24.44 -6.50
C ASP A 255 17.32 -23.15 -6.44
N SER A 256 18.04 -22.82 -7.51
CA SER A 256 18.86 -21.60 -7.59
C SER A 256 18.41 -20.62 -8.66
N ILE A 257 18.78 -19.34 -8.49
CA ILE A 257 18.51 -18.28 -9.47
C ILE A 257 19.13 -18.64 -10.82
N GLN A 258 20.37 -19.14 -10.83
CA GLN A 258 21.10 -19.54 -12.04
C GLN A 258 20.39 -20.68 -12.77
N GLN A 259 19.93 -21.70 -12.04
CA GLN A 259 19.21 -22.83 -12.63
C GLN A 259 17.86 -22.38 -13.21
N ARG A 260 17.14 -21.48 -12.52
CA ARG A 260 15.89 -20.90 -13.05
C ARG A 260 16.14 -20.04 -14.30
N ALA A 261 17.19 -19.23 -14.32
CA ALA A 261 17.54 -18.41 -15.47
C ALA A 261 17.91 -19.28 -16.68
N ALA A 262 18.74 -20.31 -16.49
CA ALA A 262 19.07 -21.28 -17.52
C ALA A 262 17.83 -22.05 -18.02
N LEU A 263 16.85 -22.31 -17.15
CA LEU A 263 15.58 -22.91 -17.53
C LEU A 263 14.74 -21.99 -18.43
N VAL A 264 14.72 -20.68 -18.15
CA VAL A 264 14.09 -19.69 -19.03
C VAL A 264 14.75 -19.66 -20.41
N VAL A 265 16.08 -19.72 -20.49
CA VAL A 265 16.81 -19.78 -21.77
C VAL A 265 16.43 -21.03 -22.55
N ARG A 266 16.39 -22.21 -21.91
CA ARG A 266 15.96 -23.45 -22.57
C ARG A 266 14.50 -23.39 -23.06
N GLU A 267 13.62 -22.79 -22.28
CA GLU A 267 12.23 -22.59 -22.68
C GLU A 267 12.11 -21.61 -23.86
N LEU A 268 12.92 -20.55 -23.90
CA LEU A 268 13.00 -19.63 -25.05
C LEU A 268 13.45 -20.34 -26.34
N GLU A 269 14.38 -21.30 -26.24
CA GLU A 269 14.77 -22.13 -27.39
C GLU A 269 13.64 -23.07 -27.82
N ARG A 270 13.07 -23.81 -26.86
CA ARG A 270 12.00 -24.79 -27.11
C ARG A 270 10.77 -24.17 -27.78
N THR A 271 10.38 -22.99 -27.29
CA THR A 271 9.18 -22.27 -27.75
C THR A 271 9.40 -21.53 -29.07
N GLY A 272 10.64 -21.49 -29.59
CA GLY A 272 11.00 -20.67 -30.75
C GLY A 272 11.07 -19.17 -30.44
N GLY A 273 11.13 -18.79 -29.16
CA GLY A 273 11.19 -17.40 -28.73
C GLY A 273 12.41 -16.64 -29.24
N LEU A 274 13.56 -17.31 -29.37
CA LEU A 274 14.77 -16.73 -29.95
C LEU A 274 14.68 -16.52 -31.47
N MET A 275 13.67 -17.09 -32.14
CA MET A 275 13.43 -16.91 -33.58
C MET A 275 12.49 -15.73 -33.89
N LYS A 276 11.92 -15.09 -32.86
CA LYS A 276 11.09 -13.88 -33.00
C LYS A 276 11.95 -12.68 -33.35
N SER A 277 11.38 -11.68 -34.03
CA SER A 277 12.13 -10.43 -34.30
C SER A 277 12.32 -9.58 -33.04
N HIS A 278 11.50 -9.80 -32.00
CA HIS A 278 11.48 -9.03 -30.76
C HIS A 278 11.56 -9.95 -29.53
N LEU A 279 12.44 -9.62 -28.58
CA LEU A 279 12.56 -10.30 -27.29
C LEU A 279 12.41 -9.27 -26.17
N VAL A 280 11.45 -9.48 -25.29
CA VAL A 280 11.19 -8.64 -24.12
C VAL A 280 11.59 -9.41 -22.87
N LEU A 281 12.55 -8.89 -22.12
CA LEU A 281 12.86 -9.37 -20.77
C LEU A 281 11.99 -8.59 -19.79
N ALA A 282 11.00 -9.28 -19.22
CA ALA A 282 10.06 -8.73 -18.26
C ALA A 282 10.50 -9.08 -16.83
N PHE A 283 10.73 -8.06 -16.02
CA PHE A 283 11.09 -8.21 -14.63
C PHE A 283 9.83 -8.14 -13.77
N PRO A 284 9.39 -9.25 -13.15
CA PRO A 284 8.16 -9.25 -12.39
C PRO A 284 8.29 -8.44 -11.10
N THR A 285 7.15 -8.05 -10.54
CA THR A 285 7.09 -7.53 -9.17
C THR A 285 7.46 -8.61 -8.14
N GLY A 286 7.60 -8.22 -6.87
CA GLY A 286 7.96 -9.12 -5.78
C GLY A 286 7.11 -10.38 -5.60
N SER A 287 5.86 -10.38 -6.08
CA SER A 287 5.00 -11.56 -6.03
C SER A 287 5.18 -12.52 -7.23
N GLY A 288 5.99 -12.14 -8.23
CA GLY A 288 6.04 -12.80 -9.54
C GLY A 288 5.05 -12.23 -10.55
N TRP A 289 4.37 -11.12 -10.25
CA TRP A 289 3.34 -10.58 -11.14
C TRP A 289 3.94 -9.73 -12.27
N ILE A 290 3.47 -10.02 -13.49
CA ILE A 290 3.67 -9.23 -14.71
C ILE A 290 2.30 -8.69 -15.10
N ASP A 291 2.23 -7.41 -15.45
CA ASP A 291 0.98 -6.78 -15.86
C ASP A 291 0.45 -7.38 -17.17
N PRO A 292 -0.73 -8.04 -17.16
CA PRO A 292 -1.32 -8.59 -18.38
C PRO A 292 -1.66 -7.52 -19.42
N ALA A 293 -1.96 -6.29 -19.00
CA ALA A 293 -2.23 -5.19 -19.92
C ALA A 293 -0.97 -4.80 -20.71
N ALA A 294 0.18 -4.74 -20.03
CA ALA A 294 1.47 -4.52 -20.68
C ALA A 294 1.84 -5.65 -21.63
N ALA A 295 1.75 -6.91 -21.17
CA ALA A 295 2.07 -8.08 -21.99
C ALA A 295 1.24 -8.10 -23.28
N ARG A 296 -0.08 -7.86 -23.18
CA ARG A 296 -0.94 -7.82 -24.36
C ARG A 296 -0.65 -6.64 -25.27
N ALA A 297 -0.44 -5.45 -24.72
CA ALA A 297 -0.14 -4.27 -25.54
C ALA A 297 1.19 -4.39 -26.29
N ILE A 298 2.19 -5.05 -25.69
CA ILE A 298 3.46 -5.37 -26.33
C ILE A 298 3.27 -6.37 -27.48
N GLU A 299 2.44 -7.40 -27.28
CA GLU A 299 2.08 -8.35 -28.34
C GLU A 299 1.35 -7.67 -29.49
N ASP A 300 0.37 -6.81 -29.19
CA ASP A 300 -0.37 -6.03 -30.17
C ASP A 300 0.57 -5.10 -30.96
N ARG A 301 1.50 -4.42 -30.27
CA ARG A 301 2.51 -3.54 -30.89
C ARG A 301 3.36 -4.29 -31.91
N PHE A 302 3.86 -5.47 -31.54
CA PHE A 302 4.76 -6.26 -32.37
C PHE A 302 4.04 -7.29 -33.26
N GLY A 303 2.71 -7.24 -33.34
CA GLY A 303 1.91 -8.13 -34.21
C GLY A 303 2.12 -9.61 -33.90
N ASP A 304 2.20 -9.97 -32.61
CA ASP A 304 2.54 -11.32 -32.10
C ASP A 304 3.94 -11.85 -32.52
N ASP A 305 4.79 -11.05 -33.17
CA ASP A 305 6.19 -11.36 -33.46
C ASP A 305 7.11 -10.97 -32.30
N VAL A 306 6.77 -11.44 -31.10
CA VAL A 306 7.52 -11.17 -29.88
C VAL A 306 7.57 -12.39 -28.97
N ALA A 307 8.70 -12.54 -28.28
CA ALA A 307 8.86 -13.41 -27.13
C ALA A 307 8.98 -12.56 -25.86
N THR A 308 8.15 -12.82 -24.85
CA THR A 308 8.28 -12.21 -23.52
C THR A 308 8.74 -13.27 -22.53
N ALA A 309 9.89 -13.04 -21.90
CA ALA A 309 10.50 -13.95 -20.94
C ALA A 309 10.63 -13.31 -19.56
N ALA A 310 10.34 -14.09 -18.52
CA ALA A 310 10.42 -13.63 -17.15
C ALA A 310 10.73 -14.76 -16.16
N MET A 311 11.17 -14.37 -14.98
CA MET A 311 11.52 -15.29 -13.90
C MET A 311 11.12 -14.71 -12.54
N ALA A 312 10.48 -15.51 -11.70
CA ALA A 312 10.19 -15.14 -10.33
C ALA A 312 11.44 -15.16 -9.45
N TYR A 313 11.54 -14.20 -8.52
CA TYR A 313 12.60 -14.13 -7.52
C TYR A 313 12.08 -14.17 -6.07
N SER A 314 10.77 -13.96 -5.87
CA SER A 314 10.12 -13.99 -4.56
C SER A 314 8.62 -14.27 -4.70
N THR A 315 7.96 -14.59 -3.59
CA THR A 315 6.50 -14.75 -3.47
C THR A 315 5.87 -13.71 -2.53
N SER A 316 6.65 -12.77 -2.00
CA SER A 316 6.17 -11.76 -1.05
C SER A 316 5.34 -10.65 -1.73
N PRO A 317 4.35 -10.07 -1.03
CA PRO A 317 3.64 -8.89 -1.52
C PRO A 317 4.60 -7.76 -1.94
N SER A 318 4.30 -7.09 -3.06
CA SER A 318 5.21 -6.13 -3.72
C SER A 318 5.69 -4.99 -2.82
N TRP A 319 4.85 -4.46 -1.93
CA TRP A 319 5.26 -3.40 -0.98
C TRP A 319 6.20 -3.88 0.12
N ILE A 320 6.12 -5.16 0.51
CA ILE A 320 7.04 -5.78 1.48
C ILE A 320 8.41 -5.95 0.79
N ASN A 321 8.42 -6.46 -0.44
CA ASN A 321 9.66 -6.61 -1.20
C ASN A 321 10.30 -5.28 -1.59
N TYR A 322 9.54 -4.21 -1.74
CA TYR A 322 10.15 -2.90 -1.93
C TYR A 322 10.95 -2.41 -0.71
N LEU A 323 10.51 -2.77 0.51
CA LEU A 323 11.24 -2.43 1.73
C LEU A 323 12.41 -3.38 2.02
N PHE A 324 12.30 -4.65 1.62
CA PHE A 324 13.20 -5.70 2.11
C PHE A 324 13.80 -6.63 1.05
N GLY A 325 13.28 -6.64 -0.17
CA GLY A 325 13.62 -7.62 -1.21
C GLY A 325 14.34 -7.02 -2.42
N ARG A 326 14.97 -5.85 -2.26
CA ARG A 326 15.66 -5.15 -3.36
C ARG A 326 16.88 -5.92 -3.85
N VAL A 327 17.70 -6.43 -2.94
CA VAL A 327 18.96 -7.11 -3.27
C VAL A 327 18.68 -8.37 -4.09
N GLU A 328 17.72 -9.19 -3.64
CA GLU A 328 17.33 -10.42 -4.32
C GLU A 328 16.72 -10.15 -5.69
N ALA A 329 15.97 -9.06 -5.85
CA ALA A 329 15.40 -8.64 -7.13
C ALA A 329 16.50 -8.26 -8.14
N GLU A 330 17.46 -7.45 -7.70
CA GLU A 330 18.58 -6.98 -8.52
C GLU A 330 19.51 -8.14 -8.92
N GLU A 331 19.87 -9.01 -7.97
CA GLU A 331 20.67 -10.21 -8.22
C GLU A 331 19.99 -11.14 -9.22
N ALA A 332 18.70 -11.42 -9.03
CA ALA A 332 17.94 -12.29 -9.93
C ALA A 332 17.83 -11.73 -11.35
N ALA A 333 17.57 -10.42 -11.48
CA ALA A 333 17.49 -9.77 -12.78
C ALA A 333 18.84 -9.72 -13.50
N ALA A 334 19.93 -9.43 -12.80
CA ALA A 334 21.27 -9.43 -13.36
C ALA A 334 21.68 -10.81 -13.88
N ILE A 335 21.45 -11.88 -13.08
CA ILE A 335 21.75 -13.26 -13.50
C ILE A 335 20.87 -13.67 -14.68
N PHE A 336 19.56 -13.45 -14.59
CA PHE A 336 18.63 -13.77 -15.67
C PHE A 336 19.04 -13.11 -16.99
N THR A 337 19.34 -11.82 -16.94
CA THR A 337 19.73 -11.05 -18.12
C THR A 337 21.08 -11.50 -18.67
N SER A 338 22.04 -11.82 -17.79
CA SER A 338 23.37 -12.33 -18.18
C SER A 338 23.27 -13.68 -18.91
N GLU A 339 22.43 -14.60 -18.43
CA GLU A 339 22.21 -15.91 -19.07
C GLU A 339 21.59 -15.75 -20.47
N VAL A 340 20.59 -14.88 -20.60
CA VAL A 340 20.00 -14.58 -21.92
C VAL A 340 21.02 -13.89 -22.84
N ALA A 341 21.77 -12.92 -22.33
CA ALA A 341 22.81 -12.21 -23.07
C ALA A 341 23.90 -13.16 -23.59
N ALA A 342 24.38 -14.08 -22.75
CA ALA A 342 25.36 -15.10 -23.12
C ALA A 342 24.83 -15.95 -24.29
N ARG A 343 23.57 -16.39 -24.21
CA ARG A 343 22.96 -17.18 -25.29
C ARG A 343 22.84 -16.40 -26.60
N LEU A 344 22.46 -15.13 -26.53
CA LEU A 344 22.36 -14.27 -27.71
C LEU A 344 23.73 -13.99 -28.34
N GLN A 345 24.81 -13.92 -27.54
CA GLN A 345 26.16 -13.72 -28.05
C GLN A 345 26.67 -14.91 -28.87
N GLU A 346 26.18 -16.12 -28.60
CA GLU A 346 26.46 -17.32 -29.41
C GLU A 346 25.73 -17.32 -30.76
N MET A 347 24.67 -16.51 -30.91
CA MET A 347 23.92 -16.40 -32.16
C MET A 347 24.61 -15.46 -33.16
N PRO A 348 24.51 -15.73 -34.49
CA PRO A 348 24.91 -14.77 -35.51
C PRO A 348 24.21 -13.43 -35.31
N ARG A 349 24.93 -12.30 -35.44
CA ARG A 349 24.38 -10.96 -35.18
C ARG A 349 23.11 -10.65 -35.97
N ALA A 350 23.00 -11.15 -37.20
CA ALA A 350 21.84 -10.95 -38.07
C ALA A 350 20.58 -11.75 -37.66
N GLU A 351 20.75 -12.76 -36.81
CA GLU A 351 19.66 -13.63 -36.33
C GLU A 351 19.20 -13.28 -34.92
N ARG A 352 19.86 -12.32 -34.25
CA ARG A 352 19.54 -11.95 -32.87
C ARG A 352 18.22 -11.15 -32.83
N PRO A 353 17.27 -11.52 -31.96
CA PRO A 353 16.09 -10.69 -31.70
C PRO A 353 16.49 -9.31 -31.19
N ARG A 354 15.68 -8.30 -31.51
CA ARG A 354 15.79 -6.97 -30.93
C ARG A 354 15.34 -7.03 -29.48
N MET A 355 16.24 -6.73 -28.54
CA MET A 355 16.01 -6.87 -27.11
C MET A 355 15.37 -5.61 -26.51
N TYR A 356 14.34 -5.80 -25.69
CA TYR A 356 13.68 -4.76 -24.92
C TYR A 356 13.58 -5.18 -23.46
N LEU A 357 13.56 -4.21 -22.55
CA LEU A 357 13.38 -4.44 -21.13
C LEU A 357 12.07 -3.82 -20.64
N TYR A 358 11.37 -4.55 -19.78
CA TYR A 358 10.12 -4.09 -19.17
C TYR A 358 10.08 -4.42 -17.69
N GLY A 359 9.58 -3.49 -16.88
CA GLY A 359 9.47 -3.70 -15.44
C GLY A 359 8.47 -2.75 -14.80
N LEU A 360 7.60 -3.30 -13.95
CA LEU A 360 6.64 -2.53 -13.17
C LEU A 360 7.06 -2.52 -11.70
N SER A 361 7.02 -1.36 -11.03
CA SER A 361 7.31 -1.26 -9.59
C SER A 361 8.71 -1.78 -9.24
N MET A 362 8.82 -2.75 -8.34
CA MET A 362 10.05 -3.51 -8.09
C MET A 362 10.71 -4.10 -9.33
N GLY A 363 9.93 -4.44 -10.37
CA GLY A 363 10.46 -4.86 -11.66
C GLY A 363 11.32 -3.80 -12.33
N SER A 364 11.01 -2.51 -12.17
CA SER A 364 11.85 -1.42 -12.69
C SER A 364 13.17 -1.27 -11.93
N VAL A 365 13.17 -1.53 -10.62
CA VAL A 365 14.40 -1.56 -9.79
C VAL A 365 15.29 -2.73 -10.22
N ALA A 366 14.68 -3.92 -10.37
CA ALA A 366 15.38 -5.11 -10.86
C ALA A 366 15.92 -4.91 -12.29
N GLY A 367 15.10 -4.29 -13.16
CA GLY A 367 15.46 -3.97 -14.54
C GLY A 367 16.61 -2.98 -14.67
N ALA A 368 16.79 -2.06 -13.71
CA ALA A 368 17.97 -1.19 -13.67
C ALA A 368 19.28 -2.00 -13.43
N ALA A 369 19.23 -3.05 -12.60
CA ALA A 369 20.37 -3.96 -12.42
C ALA A 369 20.61 -4.82 -13.67
N ALA A 370 19.55 -5.22 -14.37
CA ALA A 370 19.67 -5.89 -15.66
C ALA A 370 20.34 -5.02 -16.73
N LEU A 371 20.01 -3.71 -16.79
CA LEU A 371 20.70 -2.77 -17.68
C LEU A 371 22.21 -2.72 -17.40
N ALA A 372 22.59 -2.58 -16.13
CA ALA A 372 24.01 -2.59 -15.75
C ALA A 372 24.71 -3.92 -16.15
N ALA A 373 24.01 -5.05 -16.06
CA ALA A 373 24.54 -6.34 -16.50
C ALA A 373 24.77 -6.40 -18.04
N LEU A 374 23.87 -5.80 -18.83
CA LEU A 374 24.01 -5.69 -20.28
C LEU A 374 25.19 -4.79 -20.69
N ASP A 375 25.36 -3.66 -20.00
CA ASP A 375 26.47 -2.73 -20.23
C ASP A 375 27.83 -3.42 -20.05
N HIS A 376 27.97 -4.31 -19.06
CA HIS A 376 29.20 -5.07 -18.82
C HIS A 376 29.59 -6.00 -19.98
N VAL A 377 28.63 -6.44 -20.78
CA VAL A 377 28.85 -7.35 -21.92
C VAL A 377 28.70 -6.65 -23.27
N GLY A 378 28.53 -5.32 -23.28
CA GLY A 378 28.45 -4.50 -24.49
C GLY A 378 27.22 -4.79 -25.35
N LEU A 379 26.11 -5.23 -24.74
CA LEU A 379 24.82 -5.36 -25.42
C LEU A 379 23.94 -4.17 -25.02
N GLU A 380 23.43 -3.44 -25.99
CA GLU A 380 22.46 -2.37 -25.73
C GLU A 380 21.04 -2.85 -26.07
N PRO A 381 20.06 -2.66 -25.18
CA PRO A 381 18.66 -2.87 -25.53
C PRO A 381 18.18 -1.79 -26.50
N CYS A 382 17.21 -2.15 -27.34
CA CYS A 382 16.53 -1.23 -28.23
C CYS A 382 15.69 -0.20 -27.48
N GLY A 383 15.02 -0.63 -26.41
CA GLY A 383 14.12 0.20 -25.64
C GLY A 383 13.84 -0.40 -24.26
N VAL A 384 13.58 0.49 -23.32
CA VAL A 384 13.33 0.15 -21.93
C VAL A 384 12.08 0.88 -21.47
N LEU A 385 11.16 0.18 -20.80
CA LEU A 385 9.96 0.77 -20.23
C LEU A 385 9.79 0.40 -18.75
N TRP A 386 9.80 1.42 -17.90
CA TRP A 386 9.54 1.31 -16.48
C TRP A 386 8.18 1.89 -16.11
N ALA A 387 7.25 1.05 -15.64
CA ALA A 387 5.94 1.50 -15.17
C ALA A 387 5.91 1.62 -13.64
N GLY A 388 5.42 2.74 -13.11
CA GLY A 388 5.30 2.98 -11.67
C GLY A 388 6.62 2.83 -10.93
N ALA A 389 7.70 3.34 -11.52
CA ALA A 389 9.04 3.22 -10.98
C ALA A 389 9.17 4.00 -9.66
N PRO A 390 9.68 3.38 -8.58
CA PRO A 390 9.97 4.12 -7.35
C PRO A 390 10.96 5.27 -7.58
N PRO A 391 11.00 6.30 -6.72
CA PRO A 391 11.91 7.44 -6.86
C PRO A 391 13.39 7.07 -7.06
N ALA A 392 13.83 5.93 -6.52
CA ALA A 392 15.21 5.46 -6.58
C ALA A 392 15.67 4.97 -7.97
N VAL A 393 14.76 4.72 -8.91
CA VAL A 393 15.12 4.26 -10.28
C VAL A 393 15.59 5.45 -11.11
N ASP A 394 16.71 5.28 -11.81
CA ASP A 394 17.22 6.30 -12.75
C ASP A 394 16.25 6.48 -13.93
N ARG A 395 15.95 7.75 -14.22
CA ARG A 395 15.03 8.18 -15.30
C ARG A 395 15.77 8.78 -16.49
N THR A 396 17.08 8.91 -16.40
CA THR A 396 17.92 9.63 -17.37
C THR A 396 18.67 8.73 -18.33
N THR A 397 18.62 7.41 -18.11
CA THR A 397 19.23 6.43 -19.00
C THR A 397 18.65 6.54 -20.41
N THR A 398 19.52 6.54 -21.42
CA THR A 398 19.11 6.65 -22.84
C THR A 398 18.19 5.48 -23.23
N ARG A 399 17.18 5.75 -24.07
CA ARG A 399 16.18 4.78 -24.53
C ARG A 399 15.30 4.18 -23.41
N THR A 400 15.24 4.85 -22.26
CA THR A 400 14.33 4.53 -21.16
C THR A 400 13.15 5.47 -21.14
N VAL A 401 11.94 4.90 -21.18
CA VAL A 401 10.69 5.60 -20.90
C VAL A 401 10.17 5.17 -19.54
N VAL A 402 9.80 6.15 -18.72
CA VAL A 402 9.20 5.92 -17.40
C VAL A 402 7.75 6.40 -17.45
N VAL A 403 6.82 5.49 -17.20
CA VAL A 403 5.38 5.74 -17.20
C VAL A 403 4.89 5.74 -15.76
N GLU A 404 4.30 6.84 -15.32
CA GLU A 404 3.84 7.00 -13.94
C GLU A 404 2.49 7.72 -13.92
N ASN A 405 1.51 7.12 -13.24
CA ASN A 405 0.26 7.82 -13.00
C ASN A 405 0.50 8.92 -11.94
N PRO A 406 -0.07 10.14 -12.10
CA PRO A 406 0.08 11.20 -11.11
C PRO A 406 -0.42 10.81 -9.71
N SER A 407 -1.39 9.89 -9.64
CA SER A 407 -1.95 9.36 -8.40
C SER A 407 -1.22 8.14 -7.85
N ASP A 408 -0.10 7.69 -8.45
CA ASP A 408 0.64 6.51 -8.00
C ASP A 408 1.47 6.80 -6.74
N PRO A 409 1.10 6.28 -5.55
CA PRO A 409 1.88 6.48 -4.34
C PRO A 409 3.26 5.80 -4.41
N VAL A 410 3.46 4.76 -5.24
CA VAL A 410 4.75 4.07 -5.36
C VAL A 410 5.80 4.97 -5.99
N ALA A 411 5.40 5.77 -6.98
CA ALA A 411 6.27 6.70 -7.68
C ALA A 411 6.61 7.96 -6.84
N VAL A 412 5.93 8.15 -5.71
CA VAL A 412 6.12 9.29 -4.78
C VAL A 412 6.80 8.86 -3.49
N TRP A 413 6.55 7.65 -3.01
CA TRP A 413 6.97 7.23 -1.69
C TRP A 413 8.48 7.02 -1.60
N GLU A 414 9.07 7.59 -0.55
CA GLU A 414 10.46 7.34 -0.14
C GLU A 414 10.66 7.82 1.31
N PRO A 415 11.61 7.23 2.07
CA PRO A 415 11.83 7.61 3.47
C PRO A 415 12.15 9.10 3.66
N ARG A 416 12.84 9.72 2.70
CA ARG A 416 13.19 11.16 2.77
C ARG A 416 11.97 12.07 2.75
N LEU A 417 10.81 11.61 2.24
CA LEU A 417 9.57 12.38 2.20
C LEU A 417 9.10 12.83 3.60
N ALA A 418 9.56 12.17 4.67
CA ALA A 418 9.27 12.59 6.03
C ALA A 418 9.85 13.97 6.39
N VAL A 419 10.90 14.39 5.68
CA VAL A 419 11.75 15.53 6.07
C VAL A 419 12.15 16.43 4.89
N TRP A 420 11.96 15.97 3.65
CA TRP A 420 12.16 16.74 2.42
C TRP A 420 10.91 16.71 1.53
N PRO A 421 10.54 17.84 0.89
CA PRO A 421 9.43 17.91 -0.06
C PRO A 421 9.77 17.21 -1.39
N THR A 422 8.75 16.96 -2.18
CA THR A 422 8.83 16.46 -3.56
C THR A 422 7.93 17.30 -4.45
N GLU A 423 8.34 17.51 -5.70
CA GLU A 423 7.54 18.23 -6.70
C GLU A 423 6.29 17.44 -7.11
N ARG A 424 6.22 16.15 -6.79
CA ARG A 424 5.07 15.29 -7.07
C ARG A 424 3.89 15.48 -6.12
N LEU A 425 4.05 16.32 -5.09
CA LEU A 425 2.99 16.65 -4.16
C LEU A 425 2.74 18.15 -4.19
N ASP A 426 1.50 18.55 -4.50
CA ASP A 426 1.09 19.95 -4.46
C ASP A 426 1.24 20.57 -3.06
N VAL A 427 1.01 19.76 -2.02
CA VAL A 427 1.12 20.16 -0.62
C VAL A 427 1.97 19.13 0.13
N TRP A 428 3.09 19.62 0.67
CA TRP A 428 3.95 18.82 1.53
C TRP A 428 3.93 19.31 2.97
N LEU A 429 3.60 18.40 3.89
CA LEU A 429 3.66 18.58 5.32
C LEU A 429 4.68 17.57 5.89
N PRO A 430 5.75 18.01 6.58
CA PRO A 430 6.75 17.12 7.15
C PRO A 430 6.11 16.03 8.01
N VAL A 431 6.58 14.79 7.85
CA VAL A 431 6.06 13.56 8.47
C VAL A 431 4.62 13.20 8.06
N VAL A 432 3.70 14.16 7.99
CA VAL A 432 2.30 13.96 7.65
C VAL A 432 2.17 13.45 6.22
N SER A 433 2.75 14.13 5.23
CA SER A 433 2.71 13.67 3.83
C SER A 433 3.34 12.28 3.67
N TYR A 434 4.44 11.99 4.37
CA TYR A 434 5.01 10.64 4.40
C TYR A 434 4.03 9.59 4.92
N LEU A 435 3.37 9.86 6.05
CA LEU A 435 2.35 8.94 6.60
C LEU A 435 1.13 8.81 5.68
N GLN A 436 0.73 9.88 5.01
CA GLN A 436 -0.38 9.88 4.06
C GLN A 436 -0.05 9.03 2.83
N VAL A 437 1.09 9.26 2.18
CA VAL A 437 1.51 8.46 1.02
C VAL A 437 1.74 7.00 1.43
N SER A 438 2.26 6.75 2.64
CA SER A 438 2.38 5.39 3.20
C SER A 438 1.02 4.70 3.35
N ALA A 439 -0.02 5.43 3.74
CA ALA A 439 -1.38 4.90 3.79
C ALA A 439 -1.95 4.63 2.39
N ASP A 440 -1.59 5.45 1.40
CA ASP A 440 -2.04 5.29 0.02
C ASP A 440 -1.38 4.08 -0.66
N LEU A 441 -0.12 3.74 -0.33
CA LEU A 441 0.56 2.55 -0.83
C LEU A 441 -0.26 1.26 -0.64
N ALA A 442 -0.93 1.12 0.50
CA ALA A 442 -1.75 -0.06 0.82
C ALA A 442 -2.98 -0.20 -0.09
N ASN A 443 -3.43 0.89 -0.71
CA ASN A 443 -4.57 0.93 -1.65
C ASN A 443 -4.14 1.30 -3.07
N SER A 444 -2.85 1.21 -3.37
CA SER A 444 -2.27 1.61 -4.66
C SER A 444 -2.96 0.94 -5.87
N LEU A 445 -3.48 -0.27 -5.71
CA LEU A 445 -4.16 -1.04 -6.76
C LEU A 445 -5.70 -0.95 -6.73
N ALA A 446 -6.28 -0.04 -5.92
CA ALA A 446 -7.73 0.03 -5.71
C ALA A 446 -8.49 0.72 -6.86
N ALA A 447 -7.84 1.64 -7.58
CA ALA A 447 -8.41 2.31 -8.75
C ALA A 447 -8.24 1.47 -10.02
N GLY A 448 -8.93 1.85 -11.10
CA GLY A 448 -8.77 1.24 -12.42
C GLY A 448 -7.46 1.66 -13.13
N PRO A 449 -7.16 1.08 -14.31
CA PRO A 449 -6.01 1.48 -15.12
C PRO A 449 -5.96 2.99 -15.39
N GLY A 450 -4.76 3.57 -15.38
CA GLY A 450 -4.52 5.02 -15.49
C GLY A 450 -4.53 5.77 -14.16
N PHE A 451 -4.77 5.07 -13.05
CA PHE A 451 -4.76 5.64 -11.71
C PHE A 451 -4.05 4.72 -10.71
N GLY A 452 -3.50 5.32 -9.66
CA GLY A 452 -2.70 4.60 -8.67
C GLY A 452 -1.61 3.79 -9.36
N HIS A 453 -1.39 2.58 -8.88
CA HIS A 453 -0.38 1.66 -9.37
C HIS A 453 -0.92 0.67 -10.41
N ARG A 454 -2.01 1.03 -11.11
CA ARG A 454 -2.54 0.28 -12.24
C ARG A 454 -2.26 1.00 -13.54
N TYR A 455 -1.50 0.35 -14.41
CA TYR A 455 -1.16 0.84 -15.73
C TYR A 455 -2.01 0.11 -16.78
N GLY A 456 -2.18 0.71 -17.94
CA GLY A 456 -3.02 0.23 -19.03
C GLY A 456 -2.21 -0.19 -20.26
N ALA A 457 -2.89 -0.22 -21.40
CA ALA A 457 -2.30 -0.63 -22.67
C ALA A 457 -1.30 0.39 -23.24
N GLU A 458 -1.29 1.64 -22.74
CA GLU A 458 -0.33 2.67 -23.14
C GLU A 458 1.13 2.22 -22.97
N GLN A 459 1.38 1.25 -22.11
CA GLN A 459 2.70 0.65 -21.89
C GLN A 459 3.29 0.02 -23.16
N GLY A 460 2.46 -0.57 -24.03
CA GLY A 460 2.92 -1.09 -25.32
C GLY A 460 3.29 0.03 -26.27
N ASP A 461 2.43 1.05 -26.39
CA ASP A 461 2.66 2.19 -27.30
C ASP A 461 3.87 3.03 -26.90
N LEU A 462 4.13 3.16 -25.60
CA LEU A 462 5.23 3.94 -25.03
C LEU A 462 6.57 3.20 -25.01
N LEU A 463 6.61 1.89 -25.30
CA LEU A 463 7.85 1.14 -25.40
C LEU A 463 8.69 1.73 -26.56
N PRO A 464 9.91 2.22 -26.32
CA PRO A 464 10.70 2.89 -27.36
C PRO A 464 11.08 1.96 -28.50
N ASP A 465 11.12 2.48 -29.74
CA ASP A 465 11.72 1.76 -30.86
C ASP A 465 13.26 1.76 -30.77
N CYS A 466 13.90 0.81 -31.47
CA CYS A 466 15.34 0.81 -31.64
C CYS A 466 15.81 2.13 -32.29
N GLY A 467 16.91 2.70 -31.78
CA GLY A 467 17.56 3.83 -32.43
C GLY A 467 18.06 3.49 -33.84
N PRO A 468 18.34 4.51 -34.69
CA PRO A 468 18.78 4.32 -36.08
C PRO A 468 20.11 3.57 -36.21
N GLU A 469 20.90 3.47 -35.15
CA GLU A 469 22.22 2.80 -35.14
C GLU A 469 22.15 1.26 -35.05
N HIS A 470 20.94 0.70 -34.99
CA HIS A 470 20.69 -0.75 -34.94
C HIS A 470 20.21 -1.37 -36.26
N TYR A 471 20.08 -0.59 -37.34
CA TYR A 471 19.74 -1.06 -38.69
C TYR A 471 20.97 -1.31 -39.57
#